data_AF-K5BF00-F1
#
_entry.id   AF-K5BF00-F1
#
_cell.length_a   1.000
_cell.length_b   1.000
_cell.length_c   1.000
_cell.angle_alpha   90.00
_cell.angle_beta   90.00
_cell.angle_gamma   90.00
#
_symmetry.space_group_name_H-M   'P 1'
#
loop_
_entity.id
_entity.type
_entity.pdbx_description
1 polymer ?
#
loop_
_entity_poly.entity_id
_entity_poly.type
_entity_poly.pdbx_seq_one_letter_code
_entity_poly.pdbx_strand_id
1 'polypeptide(L)' 'MVLTAEEASSLADRVYQVRCAAEDVVTAVEEGADHAELRQLCEALLRAARAADGWR' A
#
# COMPACT_ATOMS: atom_id res chain seq x y z
N MET A 1 3.01 -20.49 -14.21
CA MET A 1 4.17 -20.52 -13.30
C MET A 1 3.61 -20.40 -11.90
N VAL A 2 3.96 -21.30 -10.98
CA VAL A 2 3.54 -21.23 -9.57
C VAL A 2 4.66 -20.53 -8.81
N LEU A 3 4.32 -19.57 -7.95
CA LEU A 3 5.29 -18.87 -7.11
C LEU A 3 5.93 -19.85 -6.14
N THR A 4 7.22 -19.68 -5.88
CA THR A 4 7.88 -20.30 -4.74
C THR A 4 7.30 -19.75 -3.44
N ALA A 5 7.50 -20.47 -2.33
CA ALA A 5 7.05 -20.02 -1.02
C ALA A 5 7.63 -18.64 -0.63
N GLU A 6 8.89 -18.38 -1.00
CA GLU A 6 9.57 -17.11 -0.74
C GLU A 6 8.98 -15.96 -1.58
N GLU A 7 8.76 -16.18 -2.87
CA GLU A 7 8.10 -15.18 -3.73
C GLU A 7 6.67 -14.88 -3.28
N ALA A 8 5.93 -15.92 -2.85
CA ALA A 8 4.58 -15.76 -2.31
C ALA A 8 4.58 -14.96 -1.00
N SER A 9 5.51 -15.24 -0.08
CA SER A 9 5.66 -14.48 1.18
C SER A 9 6.02 -13.02 0.89
N SER A 10 7.00 -12.80 0.01
CA SER A 10 7.43 -11.46 -0.38
C SER A 10 6.30 -10.66 -1.04
N LEU A 11 5.48 -11.30 -1.88
CA LEU A 11 4.28 -10.69 -2.45
C LEU A 11 3.24 -10.37 -1.37
N ALA A 12 2.99 -11.28 -0.43
CA ALA A 12 2.07 -11.06 0.68
C ALA A 12 2.46 -9.84 1.53
N ASP A 13 3.76 -9.69 1.84
CA ASP A 13 4.27 -8.53 2.58
C ASP A 13 4.00 -7.22 1.83
N ARG A 14 4.23 -7.18 0.51
CA ARG A 14 3.97 -5.98 -0.29
C ARG A 14 2.48 -5.66 -0.37
N VAL A 15 1.61 -6.67 -0.52
CA VAL A 15 0.15 -6.48 -0.48
C VAL A 15 -0.31 -5.97 0.89
N TYR A 16 0.29 -6.47 1.98
CA TYR A 16 0.01 -5.98 3.32
C TYR A 16 0.34 -4.49 3.45
N GLN A 17 1.49 -4.04 2.93
CA GLN A 17 1.85 -2.62 2.93
C GLN A 17 0.86 -1.74 2.16
N VAL A 18 0.33 -2.21 1.03
CA VAL A 18 -0.71 -1.49 0.28
C VAL A 18 -1.96 -1.31 1.13
N ARG A 19 -2.39 -2.37 1.82
CA ARG A 19 -3.58 -2.29 2.69
C ARG A 19 -3.38 -1.30 3.82
N CYS A 20 -2.25 -1.34 4.53
CA CYS A 20 -1.98 -0.41 5.62
C CYS A 20 -1.96 1.04 5.13
N ALA A 21 -1.31 1.32 4.00
CA ALA A 21 -1.33 2.67 3.44
C ALA A 21 -2.74 3.14 3.03
N ALA A 22 -3.64 2.22 2.64
CA ALA A 22 -5.03 2.55 2.38
C ALA A 22 -5.83 2.79 3.66
N GLU A 23 -5.58 2.00 4.72
CA GLU A 23 -6.17 2.18 6.05
C GLU A 23 -5.79 3.55 6.63
N ASP A 24 -4.52 3.97 6.48
CA ASP A 24 -4.06 5.30 6.90
C ASP A 24 -4.84 6.43 6.21
N VAL A 25 -5.12 6.30 4.91
CA VAL A 25 -5.95 7.27 4.16
C VAL A 25 -7.36 7.34 4.75
N VAL A 26 -7.97 6.20 5.08
CA VAL A 26 -9.31 6.17 5.68
C VAL A 26 -9.29 6.86 7.04
N THR A 27 -8.34 6.54 7.91
CA THR A 27 -8.19 7.20 9.21
C THR A 27 -8.02 8.71 9.06
N ALA A 28 -7.16 9.16 8.16
CA ALA A 28 -6.96 10.60 7.92
C ALA A 28 -8.24 11.31 7.42
N VAL A 29 -9.03 10.64 6.57
CA VAL A 29 -10.34 11.18 6.16
C VAL A 29 -11.30 11.28 7.35
N GLU A 30 -11.35 10.26 8.20
CA GLU A 30 -12.19 10.24 9.40
C GLU A 30 -11.80 11.30 10.43
N GLU A 31 -10.50 11.60 10.54
CA GLU A 31 -9.94 12.62 11.42
C GLU A 31 -10.05 14.05 10.84
N GLY A 32 -10.47 14.19 9.58
CA GLY A 32 -10.59 15.48 8.91
C GLY A 32 -9.24 16.11 8.55
N ALA A 33 -8.25 15.28 8.23
CA ALA A 33 -6.93 15.70 7.78
C ALA A 33 -7.01 16.67 6.59
N ASP A 34 -6.02 17.54 6.49
CA ASP A 34 -6.00 18.54 5.43
C ASP A 34 -5.65 17.94 4.04
N HIS A 35 -5.83 18.75 3.01
CA HIS A 35 -5.55 18.33 1.63
C HIS A 35 -4.08 17.98 1.37
N ALA A 36 -3.13 18.54 2.13
CA ALA A 36 -1.72 18.25 1.95
C ALA A 36 -1.38 16.87 2.54
N GLU A 37 -1.88 16.56 3.73
CA GLU A 37 -1.73 15.27 4.39
C GLU A 37 -2.38 14.15 3.60
N LEU A 38 -3.64 14.33 3.19
CA LEU A 38 -4.33 13.33 2.34
C LEU A 38 -3.58 13.06 1.04
N ARG A 39 -2.97 14.09 0.45
CA ARG A 39 -2.15 13.92 -0.75
C ARG A 39 -0.89 13.12 -0.47
N GLN A 40 -0.20 13.36 0.64
CA GLN A 40 0.98 12.58 1.04
C GLN A 40 0.65 11.10 1.26
N LEU A 41 -0.49 10.82 1.91
CA LEU A 41 -0.95 9.45 2.15
C LEU A 41 -1.33 8.74 0.84
N CYS A 42 -2.05 9.43 -0.06
CA CYS A 42 -2.32 8.91 -1.40
C CYS A 42 -1.04 8.62 -2.20
N GLU A 43 -0.03 9.49 -2.12
CA GLU A 43 1.27 9.23 -2.75
C GLU A 43 1.98 8.02 -2.14
N ALA A 44 1.91 7.83 -0.81
CA ALA A 44 2.45 6.66 -0.13
C ALA A 44 1.76 5.37 -0.58
N LEU A 45 0.42 5.37 -0.64
CA LEU A 45 -0.37 4.26 -1.15
C LEU A 45 0.01 3.90 -2.59
N LEU A 46 0.15 4.89 -3.47
CA LEU A 46 0.56 4.66 -4.85
C LEU A 46 1.98 4.09 -4.95
N ARG A 47 2.91 4.52 -4.09
CA ARG A 47 4.26 3.93 -4.02
C ARG A 47 4.21 2.47 -3.58
N ALA A 48 3.41 2.14 -2.56
CA ALA A 48 3.22 0.76 -2.11
C ALA A 48 2.62 -0.12 -3.21
N ALA A 49 1.60 0.38 -3.91
CA ALA A 49 0.95 -0.35 -5.01
C ALA A 49 1.94 -0.66 -6.14
N ARG A 50 2.75 0.32 -6.56
CA ARG A 50 3.79 0.11 -7.58
C ARG A 50 4.85 -0.91 -7.14
N ALA A 51 5.23 -0.91 -5.87
CA ALA A 51 6.15 -1.90 -5.34
C ALA A 51 5.53 -3.31 -5.38
N ALA A 52 4.22 -3.43 -5.13
CA ALA A 52 3.50 -4.69 -5.22
C ALA A 52 3.36 -5.20 -6.66
N ASP A 53 3.13 -4.32 -7.65
CA ASP A 53 2.90 -4.65 -9.06
C ASP A 53 4.11 -5.33 -9.76
N GLY A 54 5.33 -5.11 -9.29
CA GLY A 54 6.57 -5.59 -9.92
C GLY A 54 6.86 -7.10 -9.79
N TRP A 55 5.87 -7.93 -9.45
CA TRP A 55 6.06 -9.37 -9.23
C TRP A 55 6.09 -10.24 -10.50
N ARG A 56 5.95 -9.62 -11.68
CA ARG A 56 5.85 -10.31 -12.97
C ARG A 56 7.20 -10.59 -13.63
#